data_AF-A0A8B6E9B8-F1
#
_entry.id   AF-A0A8B6E9B8-F1
#
_cell.length_a   1.000
_cell.length_b   1.000
_cell.length_c   1.000
_cell.angle_alpha   90.00
_cell.angle_beta   90.00
_cell.angle_gamma   90.00
#
_symmetry.space_group_name_H-M   'P 1'
#
loop_
_entity.id
_entity.type
_entity.pdbx_description
1 polymer ?
#
loop_
_entity_poly.entity_id
_entity_poly.type
_entity_poly.pdbx_seq_one_letter_code
_entity_poly.pdbx_strand_id
1 'polypeptide(L)'
;MPIKQLGKVLAPDPGHNWCKSGKWPCLLDPSTTAGTFLRYRDTNFLQAVSPKEMEADRIRKALLGGLRYGKPLVIDLGEIDRFDMITTQINNIQDGLMEKILNKSILQVENFETLVKEEDGDEYKPDKFTGGMADQFVFLVIIAGEVPPPDASNKMFYILVN
;
A
#
# COMPACT_ATOMS: atom_id res chain seq x y z
N MET A 1 -12.46 -14.00 -3.41
CA MET A 1 -12.56 -13.73 -1.96
C MET A 1 -13.81 -12.90 -1.78
N PRO A 2 -14.77 -13.36 -0.96
CA PRO A 2 -16.01 -12.63 -0.74
C PRO A 2 -15.73 -11.24 -0.15
N ILE A 3 -16.44 -10.20 -0.61
CA ILE A 3 -16.29 -8.82 -0.14
C ILE A 3 -16.29 -8.69 1.40
N LYS A 4 -17.12 -9.48 2.09
CA LYS A 4 -17.22 -9.48 3.57
C LYS A 4 -15.93 -9.92 4.27
N GLN A 5 -15.06 -10.63 3.58
CA GLN A 5 -13.77 -11.10 4.11
C GLN A 5 -12.61 -10.17 3.77
N LEU A 6 -12.83 -9.13 2.96
CA LEU A 6 -11.77 -8.25 2.48
C LEU A 6 -11.02 -7.52 3.61
N GLY A 7 -11.71 -7.25 4.72
CA GLY A 7 -11.08 -6.66 5.92
C GLY A 7 -9.95 -7.51 6.51
N LYS A 8 -9.91 -8.82 6.23
CA LYS A 8 -8.80 -9.69 6.67
C LYS A 8 -7.49 -9.36 5.96
N VAL A 9 -7.55 -8.81 4.74
CA VAL A 9 -6.34 -8.46 3.96
C VAL A 9 -5.64 -7.22 4.55
N LEU A 10 -6.33 -6.44 5.38
CA LEU A 10 -5.82 -5.22 6.00
C LEU A 10 -4.88 -5.46 7.19
N ALA A 11 -4.70 -6.71 7.61
CA ALA A 11 -3.75 -7.05 8.66
C ALA A 11 -2.94 -8.30 8.25
N PRO A 12 -1.63 -8.33 8.52
CA PRO A 12 -0.83 -9.52 8.30
C PRO A 12 -1.29 -10.65 9.23
N ASP A 13 -1.43 -11.84 8.67
CA ASP A 13 -1.74 -13.08 9.42
C ASP A 13 -0.91 -14.21 8.80
N PRO A 14 -0.10 -14.96 9.58
CA PRO A 14 0.66 -16.11 9.08
C PRO A 14 -0.18 -17.16 8.35
N GLY A 15 -1.48 -17.24 8.61
CA GLY A 15 -2.45 -18.08 7.92
C GLY A 15 -2.77 -17.63 6.50
N HIS A 16 -2.60 -16.36 6.16
CA HIS A 16 -2.90 -15.82 4.83
C HIS A 16 -1.88 -16.26 3.78
N ASN A 17 -2.37 -16.66 2.60
CA ASN A 17 -1.52 -17.09 1.48
C ASN A 17 -0.60 -15.97 0.97
N TRP A 18 -1.05 -14.71 0.99
CA TRP A 18 -0.22 -13.59 0.58
C TRP A 18 0.95 -13.38 1.57
N CYS A 19 0.73 -13.53 2.88
CA CYS A 19 1.80 -13.47 3.87
C CYS A 19 2.84 -14.57 3.63
N LYS A 20 2.38 -15.82 3.42
CA LYS A 20 3.26 -16.97 3.12
C LYS A 20 4.06 -16.79 1.84
N SER A 21 3.51 -16.07 0.85
CA SER A 21 4.20 -15.79 -0.41
C SER A 21 5.33 -14.76 -0.28
N GLY A 22 5.39 -14.02 0.84
CA GLY A 22 6.30 -12.89 1.02
C GLY A 22 5.89 -11.62 0.26
N LYS A 23 4.94 -11.69 -0.67
CA LYS A 23 4.50 -10.55 -1.50
C LYS A 23 3.34 -9.78 -0.85
N TRP A 24 3.17 -8.54 -1.27
CA TRP A 24 2.01 -7.72 -0.90
C TRP A 24 0.74 -8.15 -1.65
N PRO A 25 -0.45 -8.00 -1.06
CA PRO A 25 -1.70 -8.32 -1.74
C PRO A 25 -2.05 -7.30 -2.83
N CYS A 26 -2.59 -7.79 -3.95
CA CYS A 26 -3.20 -7.01 -5.01
C CYS A 26 -4.61 -7.56 -5.27
N LEU A 27 -5.63 -6.72 -5.13
CA LEU A 27 -7.03 -7.09 -5.33
C LEU A 27 -7.39 -6.89 -6.80
N LEU A 28 -7.89 -7.96 -7.42
CA LEU A 28 -8.55 -7.91 -8.71
C LEU A 28 -10.05 -7.82 -8.43
N ASP A 29 -10.66 -6.67 -8.65
CA ASP A 29 -12.03 -6.36 -8.28
C ASP A 29 -12.89 -5.97 -9.49
N PRO A 30 -13.48 -6.95 -10.20
CA PRO A 30 -14.33 -6.70 -11.36
C PRO A 30 -15.59 -5.92 -11.00
N SER A 31 -16.04 -6.03 -9.75
CA SER A 31 -17.26 -5.40 -9.25
C SER A 31 -17.07 -3.94 -8.87
N THR A 32 -15.81 -3.46 -8.76
CA THR A 32 -15.43 -2.13 -8.26
C THR A 32 -15.98 -1.79 -6.85
N THR A 33 -16.33 -2.81 -6.06
CA THR A 33 -16.87 -2.64 -4.71
C THR A 33 -15.81 -2.64 -3.61
N ALA A 34 -14.63 -3.23 -3.87
CA ALA A 34 -13.52 -3.34 -2.92
C ALA A 34 -12.99 -1.97 -2.50
N GLY A 35 -12.77 -1.06 -3.46
CA GLY A 35 -12.31 0.31 -3.18
C GLY A 35 -13.28 1.06 -2.27
N THR A 36 -14.58 1.00 -2.58
CA THR A 36 -15.63 1.59 -1.74
C THR A 36 -15.65 0.98 -0.34
N PHE A 37 -15.59 -0.35 -0.23
CA PHE A 37 -15.58 -1.03 1.07
C PHE A 37 -14.38 -0.65 1.94
N LEU A 38 -13.19 -0.58 1.33
CA LEU A 38 -11.94 -0.31 2.03
C LEU A 38 -11.79 1.18 2.42
N ARG A 39 -12.36 2.10 1.65
CA ARG A 39 -12.39 3.53 1.99
C ARG A 39 -13.08 3.81 3.33
N TYR A 40 -14.05 3.00 3.73
CA TYR A 40 -14.73 3.11 5.04
C TYR A 40 -14.04 2.31 6.16
N ARG A 41 -12.82 1.81 5.93
CA ARG A 41 -11.97 1.18 6.94
C ARG A 41 -10.85 2.12 7.36
N ASP A 42 -10.19 1.80 8.47
CA ASP A 42 -9.04 2.56 8.94
C ASP A 42 -7.81 2.30 8.05
N THR A 43 -7.78 2.97 6.90
CA THR A 43 -6.74 2.84 5.88
C THR A 43 -6.31 4.22 5.39
N ASN A 44 -5.06 4.31 4.94
CA ASN A 44 -4.60 5.44 4.15
C ASN A 44 -4.94 5.11 2.69
N PHE A 45 -6.07 5.63 2.21
CA PHE A 45 -6.61 5.31 0.90
C PHE A 45 -6.27 6.40 -0.12
N LEU A 46 -5.71 6.01 -1.27
CA LEU A 46 -5.40 6.89 -2.40
C LEU A 46 -6.02 6.34 -3.69
N GLN A 47 -6.51 7.21 -4.55
CA GLN A 47 -6.98 6.92 -5.90
C GLN A 47 -5.95 7.36 -6.92
N ALA A 48 -5.44 6.43 -7.72
CA ALA A 48 -4.43 6.71 -8.72
C ALA A 48 -4.93 7.63 -9.85
N VAL A 49 -6.24 7.66 -10.10
CA VAL A 49 -6.86 8.56 -11.08
C VAL A 49 -6.90 10.02 -10.62
N SER A 50 -6.66 10.30 -9.33
CA SER A 50 -6.65 11.65 -8.77
C SER A 50 -5.22 12.20 -8.78
N PRO A 51 -4.88 13.20 -9.64
CA PRO A 51 -3.52 13.76 -9.68
C PRO A 51 -3.10 14.35 -8.34
N LYS A 52 -4.05 14.95 -7.61
CA LYS A 52 -3.84 15.52 -6.29
C LYS A 52 -3.42 14.45 -5.27
N GLU A 53 -4.03 13.26 -5.32
CA GLU A 53 -3.68 12.17 -4.40
C GLU A 53 -2.37 11.49 -4.81
N MET A 54 -1.99 11.57 -6.08
CA MET A 54 -0.74 11.07 -6.64
C MET A 54 0.43 12.06 -6.55
N GLU A 55 0.26 13.22 -5.91
CA GLU A 55 1.37 14.10 -5.57
C GLU A 55 2.37 13.37 -4.67
N ALA A 56 3.66 13.51 -4.95
CA ALA A 56 4.73 12.80 -4.23
C ALA A 56 4.62 12.98 -2.70
N ASP A 57 4.34 14.19 -2.22
CA ASP A 57 4.20 14.45 -0.79
C ASP A 57 2.95 13.80 -0.16
N ARG A 58 1.85 13.69 -0.93
CA ARG A 58 0.64 12.99 -0.49
C ARG A 58 0.87 11.50 -0.32
N ILE A 59 1.51 10.88 -1.31
CA ILE A 59 1.89 9.46 -1.24
C ILE A 59 2.86 9.24 -0.08
N ARG A 60 3.88 10.09 0.07
CA ARG A 60 4.87 10.04 1.16
C ARG A 60 4.21 10.10 2.53
N LYS A 61 3.31 11.06 2.77
CA LYS A 61 2.57 11.21 4.03
C LYS A 61 1.66 10.01 4.29
N ALA A 62 0.99 9.49 3.26
CA ALA A 62 0.15 8.29 3.39
C ALA A 62 0.98 7.04 3.76
N LEU A 63 2.18 6.90 3.17
CA LEU A 63 3.12 5.84 3.51
C LEU A 63 3.64 5.98 4.96
N LEU A 64 4.12 7.17 5.34
CA LEU A 64 4.61 7.44 6.68
C LEU A 64 3.54 7.23 7.75
N GLY A 65 2.33 7.74 7.53
CA GLY A 65 1.22 7.51 8.44
C GLY A 65 0.89 6.01 8.56
N GLY A 66 1.01 5.26 7.47
CA GLY A 66 0.79 3.81 7.46
C GLY A 66 1.82 3.09 8.33
N LEU A 67 3.10 3.37 8.10
CA LEU A 67 4.22 2.76 8.83
C LEU A 67 4.22 3.15 10.31
N ARG A 68 3.91 4.41 10.62
CA ARG A 68 3.89 4.95 11.98
C ARG A 68 2.81 4.32 12.86
N TYR A 69 1.62 4.11 12.29
CA TYR A 69 0.42 3.67 13.02
C TYR A 69 0.01 2.23 12.71
N GLY A 70 0.78 1.51 11.87
CA GLY A 70 0.42 0.16 11.44
C GLY A 70 -0.83 0.10 10.57
N LYS A 71 -1.14 1.18 9.86
CA LYS A 71 -2.32 1.28 8.99
C LYS A 71 -2.00 0.85 7.58
N PRO A 72 -2.91 0.16 6.88
CA PRO A 72 -2.73 -0.15 5.47
C PRO A 72 -2.63 1.11 4.61
N LEU A 73 -1.73 1.10 3.64
CA LEU A 73 -1.75 2.00 2.50
C LEU A 73 -2.45 1.29 1.34
N VAL A 74 -3.59 1.81 0.91
CA VAL A 74 -4.38 1.28 -0.20
C VAL A 74 -4.28 2.23 -1.38
N ILE A 75 -3.82 1.74 -2.53
CA ILE A 75 -3.84 2.50 -3.79
C ILE A 75 -4.79 1.82 -4.78
N ASP A 76 -5.86 2.51 -5.12
CA ASP A 76 -6.84 2.06 -6.10
C ASP A 76 -6.49 2.57 -7.51
N LEU A 77 -6.13 1.64 -8.40
CA LEU A 77 -5.77 1.94 -9.79
C LEU A 77 -7.01 2.13 -10.68
N GLY A 78 -8.19 1.71 -10.24
CA GLY A 78 -9.39 1.66 -11.07
C GLY A 78 -9.22 0.73 -12.27
N GLU A 79 -9.90 1.04 -13.38
CA GLU A 79 -9.89 0.27 -14.64
C GLU A 79 -8.58 0.39 -15.42
N ILE A 80 -7.71 1.29 -14.99
CA ILE A 80 -6.54 1.66 -15.73
C ILE A 80 -5.33 0.98 -15.09
N ASP A 81 -4.75 -0.01 -15.78
CA ASP A 81 -3.46 -0.53 -15.37
C ASP A 81 -2.40 0.59 -15.46
N ARG A 82 -1.95 1.01 -14.27
CA ARG A 82 -1.03 2.12 -14.02
C ARG A 82 0.03 1.73 -13.01
N PHE A 83 0.36 0.43 -12.93
CA PHE A 83 1.36 -0.03 -11.97
C PHE A 83 2.72 0.68 -12.15
N ASP A 84 3.12 0.93 -13.40
CA ASP A 84 4.35 1.68 -13.71
C ASP A 84 4.27 3.16 -13.34
N MET A 85 3.09 3.77 -13.47
CA MET A 85 2.87 5.15 -13.05
C MET A 85 3.02 5.27 -11.54
N ILE A 86 2.40 4.40 -10.74
CA ILE A 86 2.55 4.45 -9.28
C ILE A 86 3.99 4.14 -8.87
N THR A 87 4.69 3.25 -9.58
CA THR A 87 6.12 2.98 -9.39
C THR A 87 6.94 4.24 -9.61
N THR A 88 6.66 4.97 -10.68
CA THR A 88 7.33 6.23 -11.01
C THR A 88 7.06 7.30 -9.94
N GLN A 89 5.80 7.49 -9.54
CA GLN A 89 5.44 8.49 -8.53
C GLN A 89 6.02 8.18 -7.15
N ILE A 90 6.05 6.91 -6.75
CA ILE A 90 6.70 6.50 -5.50
C ILE A 90 8.21 6.74 -5.57
N ASN A 91 8.85 6.41 -6.69
CA ASN A 91 10.29 6.63 -6.85
C ASN A 91 10.66 8.13 -6.95
N ASN A 92 9.73 9.00 -7.38
CA ASN A 92 9.93 10.45 -7.35
C ASN A 92 10.04 11.01 -5.91
N ILE A 93 9.56 10.27 -4.89
CA ILE A 93 9.75 10.63 -3.48
C ILE A 93 11.20 10.37 -3.07
N GLN A 94 11.70 9.20 -3.43
CA GLN A 94 13.05 8.74 -3.17
C GLN A 94 13.36 7.59 -4.13
N ASP A 95 14.53 7.65 -4.79
CA ASP A 95 14.95 6.62 -5.74
C ASP A 95 14.96 5.23 -5.09
N GLY A 96 14.37 4.25 -5.80
CA GLY A 96 14.26 2.86 -5.33
C GLY A 96 13.23 2.62 -4.21
N LEU A 97 12.44 3.62 -3.82
CA LEU A 97 11.44 3.47 -2.75
C LEU A 97 10.40 2.38 -3.06
N MET A 98 9.95 2.26 -4.30
CA MET A 98 9.00 1.20 -4.66
C MET A 98 9.60 -0.19 -4.45
N GLU A 99 10.89 -0.38 -4.74
CA GLU A 99 11.57 -1.65 -4.48
C GLU A 99 11.64 -1.95 -2.98
N LYS A 100 11.97 -0.94 -2.15
CA LYS A 100 11.96 -1.07 -0.69
C LYS A 100 10.58 -1.44 -0.15
N ILE A 101 9.52 -0.89 -0.73
CA ILE A 101 8.14 -1.27 -0.40
C ILE A 101 7.92 -2.73 -0.77
N LEU A 102 8.12 -3.10 -2.04
CA LEU A 102 7.82 -4.43 -2.56
C LEU A 102 8.60 -5.55 -1.85
N ASN A 103 9.87 -5.32 -1.53
CA ASN A 103 10.71 -6.28 -0.80
C ASN A 103 10.56 -6.20 0.73
N LYS A 104 9.68 -5.32 1.24
CA LYS A 104 9.38 -5.11 2.66
C LYS A 104 10.53 -4.55 3.50
N SER A 105 11.66 -4.18 2.90
CA SER A 105 12.74 -3.49 3.64
C SER A 105 12.29 -2.13 4.15
N ILE A 106 11.26 -1.51 3.55
CA ILE A 106 10.65 -0.27 4.05
C ILE A 106 10.12 -0.39 5.47
N LEU A 107 9.86 -1.60 5.99
CA LEU A 107 9.38 -1.81 7.36
C LEU A 107 10.47 -1.56 8.41
N GLN A 108 11.74 -1.54 8.01
CA GLN A 108 12.85 -1.20 8.90
C GLN A 108 12.86 0.30 9.17
N VAL A 109 13.05 0.66 10.45
CA VAL A 109 12.98 2.05 10.93
C VAL A 109 13.90 2.97 10.14
N GLU A 110 15.13 2.52 9.88
CA GLU A 110 16.15 3.29 9.18
C GLU A 110 15.78 3.58 7.72
N ASN A 111 14.85 2.81 7.13
CA ASN A 111 14.41 3.01 5.75
C ASN A 111 13.25 3.98 5.62
N PHE A 112 12.31 4.02 6.58
CA PHE A 112 11.19 4.96 6.50
C PHE A 112 11.47 6.29 7.17
N GLU A 113 12.43 6.35 8.11
CA GLU A 113 12.88 7.62 8.70
C GLU A 113 13.47 8.56 7.65
N THR A 114 14.07 8.04 6.57
CA THR A 114 14.57 8.87 5.46
C THR A 114 13.47 9.60 4.70
N LEU A 115 12.20 9.23 4.89
CA LEU A 115 11.05 9.88 4.27
C LEU A 115 10.50 11.03 5.11
N VAL A 116 10.92 11.16 6.37
CA VAL A 116 10.47 12.21 7.29
C VAL A 116 11.12 13.54 6.90
N LYS A 117 10.31 14.58 6.84
CA LYS A 117 10.75 15.96 6.61
C LYS A 117 10.62 16.78 7.90
N GLU A 118 11.37 17.87 8.00
CA GLU A 118 11.38 18.72 9.21
C GLU A 118 10.00 19.32 9.51
N GLU A 119 9.22 19.64 8.48
CA GLU A 119 7.88 20.21 8.59
C GLU A 119 6.78 19.19 8.95
N ASP A 120 7.12 17.91 9.13
CA ASP A 120 6.12 16.86 9.27
C ASP A 120 5.38 16.83 10.61
N GLY A 121 5.95 17.46 11.64
CA GLY A 121 5.41 17.46 12.99
C GLY A 121 6.16 16.51 13.93
N ASP A 122 6.01 16.76 15.23
CA ASP A 122 6.72 16.04 16.30
C ASP A 122 6.37 14.55 16.35
N GLU A 123 5.20 14.16 15.85
CA GLU A 123 4.72 12.78 15.84
C GLU A 123 5.47 11.86 14.86
N TYR A 124 6.20 12.44 13.90
CA TYR A 124 7.05 11.74 12.93
C TYR A 124 8.54 11.81 13.29
N LYS A 125 8.89 12.27 14.49
CA LYS A 125 10.29 12.18 14.94
C LYS A 125 10.70 10.71 15.12
N PRO A 126 11.97 10.36 14.83
CA PRO A 126 12.52 9.00 14.97
C PRO A 126 12.12 8.28 16.28
N ASP A 127 12.20 8.98 17.40
CA ASP A 127 11.90 8.46 18.74
C ASP A 127 10.41 8.13 18.96
N LYS A 128 9.52 8.50 18.03
CA LYS A 128 8.09 8.21 18.10
C LYS A 128 7.70 6.94 17.35
N PHE A 129 8.55 6.39 16.49
CA PHE A 129 8.23 5.15 15.81
C PHE A 129 8.43 3.95 16.74
N THR A 130 7.33 3.35 17.18
CA THR A 130 7.37 2.07 17.91
C THR A 130 7.56 0.95 16.89
N GLY A 131 8.72 0.29 16.90
CA GLY A 131 9.12 -0.69 15.87
C GLY A 131 8.05 -1.73 15.51
N GLY A 132 7.23 -2.18 16.47
CA GLY A 132 6.18 -3.17 16.22
C GLY A 132 4.96 -2.69 15.42
N MET A 133 4.76 -1.37 15.22
CA MET A 133 3.64 -0.87 14.42
C MET A 133 3.89 -1.04 12.93
N ALA A 134 5.13 -0.85 12.47
CA ALA A 134 5.48 -1.05 11.07
C ALA A 134 5.22 -2.51 10.63
N ASP A 135 5.39 -3.49 11.52
CA ASP A 135 5.08 -4.89 11.24
C ASP A 135 3.59 -5.15 10.91
N GLN A 136 2.68 -4.25 11.31
CA GLN A 136 1.24 -4.32 10.99
C GLN A 136 0.90 -3.65 9.66
N PHE A 137 1.83 -2.88 9.07
CA PHE A 137 1.62 -2.19 7.81
C PHE A 137 1.32 -3.17 6.68
N VAL A 138 0.36 -2.78 5.83
CA VAL A 138 0.05 -3.49 4.59
C VAL A 138 0.06 -2.50 3.43
N PHE A 139 0.91 -2.76 2.43
CA PHE A 139 0.76 -2.13 1.12
C PHE A 139 -0.22 -2.95 0.29
N LEU A 140 -1.31 -2.33 -0.16
CA LEU A 140 -2.39 -2.98 -0.90
C LEU A 140 -2.68 -2.19 -2.18
N VAL A 141 -2.78 -2.89 -3.30
CA VAL A 141 -3.19 -2.32 -4.59
C VAL A 141 -4.53 -2.90 -5.01
N ILE A 142 -5.41 -2.09 -5.59
CA ILE A 142 -6.68 -2.53 -6.19
C ILE A 142 -6.64 -2.26 -7.70
N ILE A 143 -7.10 -3.21 -8.49
CA ILE A 143 -7.25 -3.11 -9.94
C ILE A 143 -8.66 -3.54 -10.29
N ALA A 144 -9.39 -2.73 -11.04
CA ALA A 144 -10.70 -3.11 -11.54
C ALA A 144 -10.52 -4.09 -12.72
N GLY A 145 -10.84 -5.36 -12.50
CA GLY A 145 -10.69 -6.42 -13.50
C GLY A 145 -10.46 -7.79 -12.87
N GLU A 146 -10.41 -8.82 -13.71
CA GLU A 146 -10.21 -10.23 -13.30
C GLU A 146 -8.78 -10.74 -13.55
N VAL A 147 -8.02 -10.04 -14.40
CA VAL A 147 -6.74 -10.51 -14.90
C VAL A 147 -5.62 -9.58 -14.42
N PRO A 148 -4.57 -10.11 -13.78
CA PRO A 148 -3.37 -9.34 -13.49
C PRO A 148 -2.79 -8.70 -14.75
N PRO A 149 -2.31 -7.45 -14.68
CA PRO A 149 -1.56 -6.91 -15.80
C PRO A 149 -0.23 -7.66 -15.99
N PRO A 150 0.24 -7.83 -17.24
CA PRO A 150 1.44 -8.62 -17.55
C PRO A 150 2.68 -8.19 -16.76
N ASP A 151 2.89 -6.88 -16.61
CA ASP A 151 4.08 -6.28 -16.00
C ASP A 151 4.11 -6.34 -14.46
N ALA A 152 2.95 -6.60 -13.85
CA ALA A 152 2.81 -6.73 -12.40
C ALA A 152 2.75 -8.19 -11.94
N SER A 153 2.62 -9.15 -12.87
CA SER A 153 2.27 -10.56 -12.59
C SER A 153 3.18 -11.27 -11.56
N ASN A 154 4.42 -10.82 -11.39
CA ASN A 154 5.37 -11.39 -10.42
C ASN A 154 5.66 -10.55 -9.18
N LYS A 155 5.20 -9.30 -9.09
CA LYS A 155 5.57 -8.37 -8.01
C LYS A 155 4.65 -8.47 -6.80
N MET A 156 3.39 -8.86 -6.99
CA MET A 156 2.36 -8.91 -5.94
C MET A 156 1.65 -10.26 -5.90
N PHE A 157 0.91 -10.51 -4.82
CA PHE A 157 0.05 -11.67 -4.65
C PHE A 157 -1.39 -11.29 -5.03
N TYR A 158 -1.90 -11.86 -6.13
CA TYR A 158 -3.22 -11.54 -6.62
C TYR A 158 -4.33 -12.24 -5.86
N ILE A 159 -5.39 -11.51 -5.54
CA ILE A 159 -6.59 -12.00 -4.90
C ILE A 159 -7.79 -11.50 -5.70
N LEU A 160 -8.47 -12.42 -6.39
CA LEU A 160 -9.74 -12.11 -7.05
C LEU A 160 -10.82 -11.84 -6.00
N VAL A 161 -11.53 -10.72 -6.10
CA VAL A 161 -12.69 -10.37 -5.29
C VAL A 161 -13.95 -10.88 -5.99
N ASN A 162 -14.86 -11.50 -5.23
CA ASN A 162 -16.13 -12.04 -5.72
C ASN A 162 -17.29 -11.82 -4.76
#